data_AF-A0A0B7H6I0-F1
#
_entry.id   AF-A0A0B7H6I0-F1
#
_cell.length_a   1.000
_cell.length_b   1.000
_cell.length_c   1.000
_cell.angle_alpha   90.00
_cell.angle_beta   90.00
_cell.angle_gamma   90.00
#
_symmetry.space_group_name_H-M   'P 1'
#
loop_
_entity.id
_entity.type
_entity.pdbx_description
1 polymer ?
#
loop_
_entity_poly.entity_id
_entity_poly.type
_entity_poly.pdbx_seq_one_letter_code
_entity_poly.pdbx_strand_id
1 'polypeptide(L)'
;MFDSNIKLVNELYGKYDIKREEMEGYKPFPMPYHTSANLIPGFKEGLLTLKVGDKARVFIPSALAYGERGAGDVIPPNSDLIFDIEIVDIVQ
;
A
#
# COMPACT_ATOMS: atom_id res chain seq x y z
N MET A 1 4.75 7.57 -8.62
CA MET A 1 3.60 8.20 -7.94
C MET A 1 3.77 8.02 -6.44
N PHE A 2 3.42 9.02 -5.62
CA PHE A 2 3.47 8.94 -4.16
C PHE A 2 2.04 9.04 -3.61
N ASP A 3 1.69 8.16 -2.67
CA ASP A 3 0.44 8.20 -1.91
C ASP A 3 0.68 7.71 -0.47
N SER A 4 -0.10 8.24 0.47
CA SER A 4 -0.09 7.81 1.88
C SER A 4 -1.48 7.91 2.47
N ASN A 5 -1.85 6.94 3.32
CA ASN A 5 -3.04 7.06 4.16
C ASN A 5 -2.79 7.89 5.42
N ILE A 6 -1.61 8.50 5.61
CA ILE A 6 -1.34 9.43 6.72
C ILE A 6 -1.64 10.86 6.26
N LYS A 7 -2.65 11.50 6.86
CA LYS A 7 -3.10 12.86 6.49
C LYS A 7 -1.94 13.87 6.45
N LEU A 8 -1.17 13.97 7.54
CA LEU A 8 -0.05 14.92 7.65
C LEU A 8 1.01 14.72 6.56
N VAL A 9 1.27 13.47 6.17
CA VAL A 9 2.21 13.17 5.09
C VAL A 9 1.67 13.70 3.77
N ASN A 10 0.40 13.43 3.46
CA ASN A 10 -0.20 13.93 2.24
C ASN A 10 -0.34 15.48 2.22
N GLU A 11 -0.61 16.13 3.36
CA GLU A 11 -0.56 17.61 3.47
C GLU A 11 0.84 18.16 3.17
N LEU A 12 1.88 17.57 3.77
CA LEU A 12 3.27 17.99 3.57
C LEU A 12 3.72 17.91 2.10
N TYR A 13 3.26 16.89 1.38
CA TYR A 13 3.61 16.66 -0.03
C TYR A 13 2.61 17.25 -1.03
N GLY A 14 1.63 18.05 -0.58
CA GLY A 14 0.63 18.68 -1.45
C GLY A 14 -0.29 17.67 -2.17
N LYS A 15 -0.49 16.49 -1.56
CA LYS A 15 -1.36 15.39 -2.00
C LYS A 15 -2.62 15.24 -1.15
N TYR A 16 -2.85 16.17 -0.23
CA TYR A 16 -4.05 16.19 0.58
C TYR A 16 -5.31 16.40 -0.28
N ASP A 17 -6.35 15.61 0.00
CA ASP A 17 -7.63 15.64 -0.66
C ASP A 17 -8.75 15.67 0.40
N ILE A 18 -9.53 16.75 0.39
CA ILE A 18 -10.64 16.96 1.33
C ILE A 18 -11.75 15.92 1.18
N LYS A 19 -12.04 15.47 -0.05
CA LYS A 19 -13.06 14.44 -0.28
C LYS A 19 -12.62 13.11 0.30
N ARG A 20 -11.33 12.80 0.23
CA ARG A 20 -10.77 11.60 0.86
C ARG A 20 -10.89 11.66 2.38
N GLU A 21 -10.66 12.82 2.99
CA GLU A 21 -10.85 12.98 4.43
C GLU A 21 -12.31 12.79 4.86
N GLU A 22 -13.25 13.42 4.13
CA GLU A 22 -14.69 13.26 4.39
C GLU A 22 -15.14 11.79 4.30
N MET A 23 -14.47 10.98 3.47
CA MET A 23 -14.68 9.53 3.33
C MET A 23 -13.80 8.69 4.25
N GLU A 24 -13.18 9.28 5.28
CA GLU A 24 -12.28 8.63 6.23
C GLU A 24 -11.05 7.91 5.61
N GLY A 25 -10.63 8.30 4.40
CA GLY A 25 -9.57 7.63 3.64
C GLY A 25 -8.14 7.86 4.13
N TYR A 26 -7.97 8.53 5.28
CA TYR A 26 -6.70 8.70 6.00
C TYR A 26 -6.62 7.85 7.28
N LYS A 27 -7.47 6.84 7.39
CA LYS A 27 -7.41 5.84 8.47
C LYS A 27 -6.75 4.55 7.97
N PRO A 28 -6.27 3.68 8.88
CA PRO A 28 -5.96 2.30 8.53
C PRO A 28 -7.16 1.63 7.86
N PHE A 29 -6.90 0.83 6.82
CA PHE A 29 -7.95 0.12 6.09
C PHE A 29 -7.73 -1.40 6.23
N PRO A 30 -8.81 -2.19 6.31
CA PRO A 30 -8.69 -3.64 6.38
C PRO A 30 -8.14 -4.19 5.06
N MET A 31 -7.17 -5.09 5.16
CA MET A 31 -6.59 -5.78 4.02
C MET A 31 -6.56 -7.29 4.29
N PRO A 32 -6.88 -8.15 3.30
CA PRO A 32 -6.82 -9.59 3.49
C PRO A 32 -5.40 -10.05 3.88
N TYR A 33 -5.28 -10.70 5.04
CA TYR A 33 -4.01 -11.18 5.60
C TYR A 33 -3.94 -12.71 5.50
N HIS A 34 -3.83 -13.24 4.28
CA HIS A 34 -3.68 -14.68 4.02
C HIS A 34 -3.06 -14.96 2.65
N THR A 35 -2.58 -16.19 2.44
CA THR A 35 -1.83 -16.60 1.24
C THR A 35 -2.65 -16.61 -0.05
N SER A 36 -3.96 -16.77 0.05
CA SER A 36 -4.91 -16.72 -1.08
C SER A 36 -5.45 -15.31 -1.37
N ALA A 37 -4.96 -14.27 -0.68
CA ALA A 37 -5.36 -12.89 -0.94
C ALA A 37 -5.00 -12.50 -2.38
N ASN A 38 -5.94 -11.82 -3.05
CA ASN A 38 -5.74 -11.32 -4.42
C ASN A 38 -4.93 -10.01 -4.39
N LEU A 39 -3.65 -10.14 -4.06
CA LEU A 39 -2.66 -9.06 -3.96
C LEU A 39 -1.47 -9.35 -4.87
N ILE A 40 -0.74 -8.31 -5.26
CA ILE A 40 0.51 -8.50 -6.01
C ILE A 40 1.49 -9.39 -5.20
N PRO A 41 2.23 -10.30 -5.86
CA PRO A 41 3.05 -11.30 -5.18
C PRO A 41 3.98 -10.73 -4.11
N GLY A 42 4.77 -9.70 -4.45
CA GLY A 42 5.75 -9.14 -3.52
C GLY A 42 5.12 -8.43 -2.33
N PHE A 43 3.92 -7.86 -2.49
CA PHE A 43 3.22 -7.22 -1.37
C PHE A 43 2.68 -8.27 -0.42
N LYS A 44 2.11 -9.35 -0.95
CA LYS A 44 1.64 -10.48 -0.15
C LYS A 44 2.79 -11.13 0.63
N GLU A 45 3.92 -11.37 -0.03
CA GLU A 45 5.11 -11.92 0.62
C GLU A 45 5.60 -11.00 1.73
N GLY A 46 5.77 -9.70 1.45
CA GLY A 46 6.19 -8.72 2.45
C GLY A 46 5.21 -8.62 3.63
N LEU A 47 3.92 -8.52 3.35
CA LEU A 47 2.87 -8.42 4.37
C LEU A 47 2.86 -9.63 5.32
N LEU A 48 2.93 -10.85 4.78
CA LEU A 48 2.88 -12.08 5.57
C LEU A 48 4.14 -12.32 6.42
N THR A 49 5.21 -11.52 6.25
CA THR A 49 6.35 -11.54 7.17
C THR A 49 6.14 -10.69 8.43
N LEU A 50 5.15 -9.81 8.43
CA LEU A 50 4.90 -8.82 9.49
C LEU A 50 3.83 -9.30 10.47
N LYS A 51 3.95 -8.88 11.73
CA LYS A 51 2.95 -9.06 12.79
C LYS A 51 2.31 -7.73 13.17
N VAL A 52 1.21 -7.79 13.93
CA VAL A 52 0.59 -6.60 14.52
C VAL A 52 1.63 -5.82 15.34
N GLY A 53 1.72 -4.52 15.09
CA GLY A 53 2.72 -3.60 15.65
C GLY A 53 3.96 -3.39 14.78
N ASP A 54 4.22 -4.26 13.81
CA ASP A 54 5.40 -4.13 12.94
C ASP A 54 5.23 -2.98 11.95
N LYS A 55 6.36 -2.31 11.68
CA LYS A 55 6.52 -1.32 10.61
C LYS A 55 7.64 -1.78 9.69
N ALA A 56 7.39 -1.82 8.39
CA ALA A 56 8.39 -2.23 7.43
C ALA A 56 8.29 -1.45 6.12
N ARG A 57 9.45 -1.23 5.50
CA ARG A 57 9.56 -0.78 4.12
C ARG A 57 9.79 -1.98 3.22
N VAL A 58 8.87 -2.23 2.30
CA VAL A 58 8.93 -3.34 1.34
C VAL A 58 9.23 -2.78 -0.04
N PHE A 59 10.41 -3.14 -0.58
CA PHE A 59 10.76 -2.90 -1.97
C PHE A 59 10.29 -4.07 -2.83
N ILE A 60 9.54 -3.79 -3.88
CA ILE A 60 8.95 -4.79 -4.77
C ILE A 60 9.41 -4.48 -6.20
N PRO A 61 10.28 -5.31 -6.79
CA PRO A 61 10.61 -5.23 -8.20
C PRO A 61 9.36 -5.37 -9.06
N SER A 62 9.34 -4.71 -10.22
CA SER A 62 8.19 -4.71 -11.14
C SER A 62 7.66 -6.11 -11.47
N ALA A 63 8.54 -7.10 -11.60
CA ALA A 63 8.20 -8.51 -11.85
C ALA A 63 7.34 -9.16 -10.75
N LEU A 64 7.44 -8.68 -9.51
CA LEU A 64 6.62 -9.10 -8.36
C LEU A 64 5.48 -8.12 -8.05
N ALA A 65 5.33 -7.07 -8.87
CA ALA A 65 4.30 -6.06 -8.80
C ALA A 65 3.33 -6.19 -9.99
N TYR A 66 3.28 -5.19 -10.87
CA TYR A 66 2.38 -5.11 -12.02
C TYR A 66 3.04 -5.43 -13.37
N GLY A 67 4.35 -5.70 -13.38
CA GLY A 67 5.13 -6.05 -14.56
C GLY A 67 4.96 -5.07 -15.72
N GLU A 68 5.06 -5.60 -16.94
CA GLU A 68 4.90 -4.82 -18.18
C GLU A 68 3.50 -4.24 -18.38
N ARG A 69 2.49 -4.79 -17.69
CA ARG A 69 1.11 -4.31 -17.84
C ARG A 69 0.88 -2.99 -17.11
N GLY A 70 1.57 -2.75 -15.99
CA GLY A 70 1.23 -1.65 -15.09
C GLY A 70 -0.17 -1.80 -14.48
N ALA A 71 -0.70 -0.71 -13.91
CA ALA A 71 -2.04 -0.67 -13.30
C ALA A 71 -2.81 0.57 -13.78
N GLY A 72 -3.59 0.39 -14.84
CA GLY A 72 -4.37 1.46 -15.47
C GLY A 72 -3.50 2.68 -15.79
N ASP A 73 -4.01 3.87 -15.49
CA ASP A 73 -3.27 5.13 -15.67
C ASP A 73 -2.47 5.55 -14.43
N VAL A 74 -2.40 4.68 -13.41
CA VAL A 74 -1.87 5.00 -12.08
C VAL A 74 -0.43 4.51 -11.92
N ILE A 75 -0.14 3.30 -12.40
CA ILE A 75 1.19 2.67 -12.30
C ILE A 75 1.68 2.34 -13.71
N PRO A 76 2.75 3.00 -14.20
CA PRO A 76 3.32 2.70 -15.50
C PRO A 76 3.87 1.26 -15.61
N PRO A 77 3.96 0.71 -16.82
CA PRO A 77 4.71 -0.52 -17.10
C PRO A 77 6.10 -0.55 -16.47
N ASN A 78 6.51 -1.73 -15.98
CA ASN A 78 7.85 -1.99 -15.46
C ASN A 78 8.27 -1.10 -14.28
N SER A 79 7.31 -0.58 -13.51
CA SER A 79 7.59 0.23 -12.33
C SER A 79 7.89 -0.65 -11.11
N ASP A 80 9.03 -0.39 -10.47
CA ASP A 80 9.32 -0.89 -9.13
C ASP A 80 8.50 -0.11 -8.10
N LEU A 81 8.10 -0.77 -7.01
CA LEU A 81 7.27 -0.19 -5.97
C LEU A 81 7.99 -0.21 -4.62
N ILE A 82 7.72 0.80 -3.80
CA ILE A 82 8.13 0.86 -2.40
C ILE A 82 6.88 1.11 -1.57
N PHE A 83 6.62 0.24 -0.60
CA PHE A 83 5.54 0.40 0.36
C PHE A 83 6.10 0.56 1.75
N ASP A 84 5.62 1.56 2.48
CA ASP A 84 5.77 1.63 3.93
C ASP A 84 4.48 1.08 4.55
N ILE A 85 4.60 -0.03 5.30
CA ILE A 85 3.48 -0.79 5.85
C ILE A 85 3.57 -0.76 7.37
N GLU A 86 2.42 -0.56 8.01
CA GLU A 86 2.23 -0.73 9.45
C GLU A 86 0.98 -1.57 9.69
N ILE A 87 1.11 -2.66 10.44
CA ILE A 87 -0.04 -3.48 10.86
C ILE A 87 -0.50 -2.97 12.21
N VAL A 88 -1.63 -2.28 12.25
CA VAL A 88 -2.14 -1.71 13.50
C VAL A 88 -3.03 -2.66 14.29
N ASP A 89 -3.76 -3.54 13.61
CA ASP A 89 -4.70 -4.48 14.23
C ASP A 89 -5.09 -5.62 13.26
N ILE A 90 -5.69 -6.69 13.79
CA ILE A 90 -6.37 -7.73 13.01
C ILE A 90 -7.86 -7.67 13.33
N VAL A 91 -8.64 -7.29 12.32
CA VAL A 91 -10.11 -7.30 12.38
C VAL A 91 -10.64 -8.61 11.79
N GLN A 92 -11.65 -9.20 12.44
CA GLN A 92 -12.37 -10.38 11.96
C GLN A 92 -13.59 -10.01 11.12
#